data_AF-A0A355G4N0-F1
#
_entry.id   AF-A0A355G4N0-F1
#
_cell.length_a   1.000
_cell.length_b   1.000
_cell.length_c   1.000
_cell.angle_alpha   90.00
_cell.angle_beta   90.00
_cell.angle_gamma   90.00
#
_symmetry.space_group_name_H-M   'P 1'
#
loop_
_entity.id
_entity.type
_entity.pdbx_description
1 polymer ?
#
loop_
_entity_poly.entity_id
_entity_poly.type
_entity_poly.pdbx_seq_one_letter_code
_entity_poly.pdbx_strand_id
1 'polypeptide(L)'
;TPQVFKRQLLLDAYARRGDFQATDEAQLIENMGHPVTIVEGSPLNQKITTAADFRMAEALVNALPKPKGIQALHPFADEEPRGII
;
A
#
# COMPACT_ATOMS: atom_id res chain seq x y z
N THR A 1 -2.36 -0.16 0.05
CA THR A 1 -1.04 0.09 -0.57
C THR A 1 -0.08 0.51 0.52
N PRO A 2 1.25 0.41 0.36
CA PRO A 2 1.97 -0.05 -0.83
C PRO A 2 1.64 -1.50 -1.17
N GLN A 3 1.87 -1.88 -2.42
CA GLN A 3 1.96 -3.27 -2.85
C GLN A 3 3.34 -3.45 -3.47
N VAL A 4 4.02 -4.55 -3.18
CA VAL A 4 5.42 -4.76 -3.58
C VAL A 4 5.50 -6.00 -4.45
N PHE A 5 6.04 -5.82 -5.66
CA PHE A 5 6.24 -6.90 -6.63
C PHE A 5 7.62 -6.81 -7.26
N LYS A 6 8.12 -7.94 -7.78
CA LYS A 6 9.28 -7.93 -8.67
C LYS A 6 8.94 -7.09 -9.90
N ARG A 7 9.82 -6.13 -10.24
CA ARG A 7 9.61 -5.23 -11.38
C ARG A 7 9.24 -5.98 -12.66
N GLN A 8 9.99 -7.03 -13.01
CA GLN A 8 9.75 -7.77 -14.26
C GLN A 8 8.39 -8.47 -14.25
N LEU A 9 7.99 -9.06 -13.12
CA LEU A 9 6.69 -9.71 -12.97
C LEU A 9 5.54 -8.72 -13.20
N LEU A 10 5.65 -7.52 -12.63
CA LEU A 10 4.62 -6.49 -12.80
C LEU A 10 4.52 -6.03 -14.27
N LEU A 11 5.67 -5.86 -14.95
CA LEU A 11 5.69 -5.52 -16.37
C LEU A 11 5.05 -6.60 -17.24
N ASP A 12 5.37 -7.87 -16.97
CA ASP A 12 4.78 -9.00 -17.69
C ASP A 12 3.27 -9.08 -17.47
N ALA A 13 2.79 -8.76 -16.27
CA ALA A 13 1.36 -8.69 -15.94
C ALA A 13 0.62 -7.62 -16.72
N TYR A 14 1.18 -6.41 -16.77
CA TYR A 14 0.62 -5.33 -17.57
C TYR A 14 0.60 -5.65 -19.07
N ALA A 15 1.64 -6.32 -19.58
CA ALA A 15 1.70 -6.73 -20.99
C ALA A 15 0.64 -7.79 -21.34
N ARG A 16 0.28 -8.67 -20.39
CA ARG A 16 -0.66 -9.77 -20.60
C ARG A 16 -2.11 -9.46 -20.22
N ARG A 17 -2.40 -8.30 -19.60
CA ARG A 17 -3.74 -8.00 -19.06
C ARG A 17 -4.84 -7.92 -20.11
N GLY A 18 -4.52 -7.63 -21.37
CA GLY A 18 -5.52 -7.38 -22.41
C GLY A 18 -6.51 -6.28 -21.99
N ASP A 19 -7.81 -6.58 -22.05
CA ASP A 19 -8.89 -5.66 -21.65
C ASP A 19 -9.25 -5.76 -20.16
N PHE A 20 -8.60 -6.64 -19.39
CA PHE A 20 -8.90 -6.84 -17.98
C PHE A 20 -8.64 -5.55 -17.16
N GLN A 21 -9.70 -5.04 -16.53
CA GLN A 21 -9.68 -3.85 -15.69
C GLN A 21 -9.46 -4.23 -14.23
N ALA A 22 -8.21 -4.52 -13.88
CA ALA A 22 -7.82 -4.74 -12.48
C ALA A 22 -7.97 -3.45 -11.66
N THR A 23 -8.42 -3.57 -10.41
CA THR A 23 -8.54 -2.41 -9.51
C THR A 23 -7.23 -2.06 -8.79
N ASP A 24 -6.30 -3.00 -8.74
CA ASP A 24 -4.96 -2.86 -8.17
C ASP A 24 -3.96 -3.82 -8.83
N GLU A 25 -2.68 -3.71 -8.47
CA GLU A 25 -1.63 -4.54 -9.05
C GLU A 25 -1.73 -6.01 -8.60
N ALA A 26 -2.19 -6.28 -7.38
CA ALA A 26 -2.39 -7.63 -6.86
C ALA A 26 -3.32 -8.46 -7.76
N GLN A 27 -4.46 -7.90 -8.19
CA GLN A 27 -5.37 -8.60 -9.11
C GLN A 27 -4.71 -8.95 -10.45
N LEU A 28 -3.82 -8.10 -10.98
CA LEU A 28 -3.07 -8.43 -12.21
C LEU A 28 -2.16 -9.64 -12.00
N ILE A 29 -1.50 -9.72 -10.84
CA ILE A 29 -0.59 -10.81 -10.49
C ILE A 29 -1.35 -12.12 -10.24
N GLU A 30 -2.45 -12.06 -9.50
CA GLU A 30 -3.32 -13.21 -9.24
C GLU A 30 -3.93 -13.76 -10.53
N ASN A 31 -4.37 -12.88 -11.44
CA ASN A 31 -4.93 -13.27 -12.74
C ASN A 31 -3.90 -13.96 -13.66
N MET A 32 -2.60 -13.75 -13.44
CA MET A 32 -1.52 -14.51 -14.09
C MET A 32 -1.25 -15.88 -13.45
N GLY A 33 -1.93 -16.23 -12.35
CA GLY A 33 -1.72 -17.46 -11.60
C GLY A 33 -0.56 -17.40 -10.60
N HIS A 34 -0.05 -16.21 -10.29
CA HIS A 34 0.98 -16.04 -9.26
C HIS A 34 0.35 -15.83 -7.88
N PRO A 35 0.90 -16.45 -6.81
CA PRO A 35 0.38 -16.25 -5.46
C PRO A 35 0.70 -14.82 -4.96
N VAL A 36 -0.24 -14.26 -4.20
CA VAL A 36 -0.07 -12.99 -3.47
C VAL A 36 -0.20 -13.25 -1.98
N THR A 37 0.64 -12.60 -1.18
CA THR A 37 0.61 -12.69 0.29
C THR A 37 0.09 -11.38 0.85
N ILE A 38 -0.90 -11.47 1.75
CA ILE A 38 -1.43 -10.32 2.48
C ILE A 38 -0.61 -10.11 3.75
N VAL A 39 -0.21 -8.86 3.95
CA VAL A 39 0.46 -8.38 5.15
C VAL A 39 -0.48 -7.39 5.83
N GLU A 40 -0.78 -7.60 7.11
CA GLU A 40 -1.76 -6.78 7.85
C GLU A 40 -1.32 -5.31 7.90
N GLY A 41 -2.04 -4.39 7.28
CA GLY A 41 -1.69 -2.97 7.26
C GLY A 41 -2.27 -2.19 8.44
N SER A 42 -1.76 -0.98 8.67
CA SER A 42 -2.40 -0.03 9.59
C SER A 42 -3.75 0.44 9.05
N PRO A 43 -4.83 0.47 9.85
CA PRO A 43 -6.12 1.03 9.43
C PRO A 43 -6.04 2.54 9.15
N LEU A 44 -4.97 3.22 9.60
CA LEU A 44 -4.74 4.63 9.35
C LEU A 44 -4.26 4.92 7.92
N ASN A 45 -3.78 3.90 7.20
CA ASN A 45 -3.35 4.00 5.81
C ASN A 45 -4.55 3.90 4.84
N GLN A 46 -5.52 4.78 5.05
CA GLN A 46 -6.77 4.82 4.32
C GLN A 46 -6.66 5.67 3.04
N LYS A 47 -7.35 5.23 2.00
CA LYS A 47 -7.54 6.05 0.80
C LYS A 47 -8.55 7.16 1.11
N ILE A 48 -8.17 8.42 0.89
CA ILE A 48 -9.12 9.54 0.95
C ILE A 48 -9.95 9.52 -0.34
N THR A 49 -11.23 9.19 -0.23
CA THR A 49 -12.17 9.09 -1.37
C THR A 49 -13.34 10.06 -1.26
N THR A 50 -13.63 10.56 -0.06
CA THR A 50 -14.73 11.48 0.23
C THR A 50 -14.27 12.71 1.03
N ALA A 51 -15.10 13.75 1.07
CA ALA A 51 -14.87 14.91 1.92
C ALA A 51 -14.91 14.58 3.42
N ALA A 52 -15.63 13.52 3.81
CA ALA A 52 -15.63 13.04 5.19
C ALA A 52 -14.27 12.40 5.54
N ASP A 53 -13.71 11.60 4.64
CA ASP A 53 -12.39 10.97 4.80
C ASP A 53 -11.30 12.02 4.98
N PHE A 54 -11.39 13.15 4.25
CA PHE A 54 -10.44 14.25 4.36
C PHE A 54 -10.44 14.89 5.75
N ARG A 55 -11.62 15.21 6.29
CA ARG A 55 -11.75 15.77 7.66
C ARG A 55 -11.22 14.80 8.71
N MET A 56 -11.46 13.50 8.52
CA MET A 56 -10.93 12.47 9.40
C MET A 56 -9.41 12.37 9.30
N ALA A 57 -8.84 12.38 8.10
CA ALA A 57 -7.39 12.35 7.88
C ALA A 57 -6.70 13.57 8.51
N GLU A 58 -7.28 14.77 8.39
CA GLU A 58 -6.77 15.98 9.03
C GLU A 58 -6.75 15.86 10.57
N ALA A 59 -7.83 15.35 11.16
CA ALA A 59 -7.89 15.11 12.60
C ALA A 59 -6.84 14.07 13.04
N LEU A 60 -6.66 13.00 12.27
CA LEU A 60 -5.67 11.95 12.54
C LEU A 60 -4.23 12.50 12.48
N VAL A 61 -3.87 13.24 11.43
CA VAL A 61 -2.53 13.83 11.28
C VAL A 61 -2.17 14.75 12.45
N ASN A 62 -3.14 15.51 12.96
CA ASN A 62 -2.94 16.39 14.11
C ASN A 62 -2.82 15.63 15.44
N ALA A 63 -3.42 14.45 15.55
CA ALA A 63 -3.37 13.62 16.75
C ALA A 63 -2.14 12.70 16.79
N LEU A 64 -1.56 12.36 15.64
CA LEU A 64 -0.42 11.46 15.53
C LEU A 64 0.89 12.09 16.05
N PRO A 65 1.76 11.32 16.71
CA PRO A 65 3.05 11.80 17.16
C PRO A 65 3.92 12.21 15.96
N LYS A 66 4.56 13.39 16.06
CA LYS A 66 5.44 13.87 15.00
C LYS A 66 6.74 13.05 14.99
N PRO A 67 7.09 12.41 13.88
CA PRO A 67 8.33 11.63 13.81
C PRO A 67 9.54 12.56 13.98
N LYS A 68 10.58 12.07 14.68
CA LYS A 68 11.80 12.83 14.99
C LYS A 68 13.01 12.19 14.31
N GLY A 69 13.95 13.02 13.86
CA GLY A 69 15.25 12.56 13.34
C GLY A 69 15.17 11.90 11.96
N ILE A 70 16.23 11.15 11.60
CA ILE A 70 16.39 10.52 10.27
C ILE A 70 15.30 9.47 10.00
N GLN A 71 14.76 8.80 11.03
CA GLN A 71 13.63 7.89 10.85
C GLN A 71 12.44 8.57 10.18
N ALA A 72 12.20 9.87 10.42
CA ALA A 72 11.10 10.61 9.80
C ALA A 72 11.15 10.68 8.26
N LEU A 73 12.31 10.40 7.65
CA LEU A 73 12.48 10.39 6.19
C LEU A 73 12.00 9.07 5.55
N HIS A 74 11.79 8.02 6.35
CA HIS A 74 11.32 6.74 5.83
C HIS A 74 9.79 6.79 5.61
N PRO A 75 9.28 6.43 4.43
CA PRO A 75 7.83 6.47 4.14
C PRO A 75 6.95 5.58 5.02
N PHE A 76 7.56 4.65 5.77
CA PHE A 76 6.91 3.71 6.68
C PHE A 76 7.54 3.76 8.08
N ALA A 77 7.98 4.95 8.51
CA ALA A 77 8.68 5.14 9.78
C ALA A 77 7.81 4.89 11.02
N ASP A 78 6.51 4.94 10.84
CA ASP A 78 5.45 4.78 11.83
C ASP A 78 4.98 3.33 11.99
N GLU A 79 5.46 2.41 11.15
CA GLU A 79 5.19 0.98 11.26
C GLU A 79 6.35 0.26 11.98
N GLU A 80 6.04 -0.51 13.04
CA GLU A 80 7.00 -1.40 13.70
C GLU A 80 7.47 -2.48 12.70
N PRO A 81 8.79 -2.70 12.51
CA PRO A 81 9.28 -3.76 11.65
C PRO A 81 8.80 -5.11 12.16
N ARG A 82 7.91 -5.76 11.41
CA ARG A 82 7.50 -7.12 11.75
C ARG A 82 8.68 -8.06 11.56
N GLY A 83 8.94 -8.88 12.58
CA GLY A 83 9.95 -9.93 12.54
C GLY A 83 9.81 -10.75 11.26
N ILE A 84 10.91 -10.84 10.51
CA ILE A 84 10.98 -11.62 9.28
C ILE A 84 10.75 -13.09 9.67
N ILE A 85 9.66 -13.68 9.18
CA ILE A 85 9.45 -15.14 9.18
C ILE A 85 10.32 -15.75 8.10
#